data_AF-C9QK59-F1
#
_entry.id   AF-C9QK59-F1
#
_cell.length_a   1.000
_cell.length_b   1.000
_cell.length_c   1.000
_cell.angle_alpha   90.00
_cell.angle_beta   90.00
_cell.angle_gamma   90.00
#
_symmetry.space_group_name_H-M   'P 1'
#
loop_
_entity.id
_entity.type
_entity.pdbx_description
1 polymer ?
#
loop_
_entity_poly.entity_id
_entity_poly.type
_entity_poly.pdbx_seq_one_letter_code
_entity_poly.pdbx_strand_id
1 'polypeptide(L)'
;MASQKPTMILLSKTDLTEEEISQLSDAEAWQIIYSTRAKKVVDSRLQVCFTGFGTTEKNELTEMASANNFNVVKSVTKKLDFLVGGVNAGPKKLEKAEMQGVQVLTADQFKSLAETGEIPEVQVG
;
A
#
# COMPACT_ATOMS: atom_id res chain seq x y z
N MET A 1 -6.91 -17.61 34.21
CA MET A 1 -8.08 -17.13 33.47
C MET A 1 -7.69 -15.92 32.64
N ALA A 2 -8.07 -15.91 31.36
CA ALA A 2 -7.85 -14.81 30.45
C ALA A 2 -8.61 -13.53 30.90
N SER A 3 -8.06 -12.37 30.60
CA SER A 3 -8.73 -11.09 30.87
C SER A 3 -9.90 -10.87 29.91
N GLN A 4 -10.79 -9.94 30.26
CA GLN A 4 -12.02 -9.68 29.49
C GLN A 4 -11.78 -9.41 28.00
N LYS A 5 -10.69 -8.71 27.66
CA LYS A 5 -10.39 -8.32 26.28
C LYS A 5 -10.08 -9.52 25.36
N PRO A 6 -9.10 -10.38 25.65
CA PRO A 6 -8.88 -11.58 24.85
C PRO A 6 -10.08 -12.53 24.86
N THR A 7 -10.85 -12.62 25.96
CA THR A 7 -12.10 -13.41 25.99
C THR A 7 -13.11 -12.92 24.96
N MET A 8 -13.38 -11.61 24.92
CA MET A 8 -14.30 -11.02 23.93
C MET A 8 -13.81 -11.22 22.49
N ILE A 9 -12.50 -11.17 22.26
CA ILE A 9 -11.93 -11.39 20.92
C ILE A 9 -12.09 -12.85 20.51
N LEU A 10 -11.78 -13.81 21.40
CA LEU A 10 -11.88 -15.24 21.11
C LEU A 10 -13.33 -15.66 20.84
N LEU A 11 -14.29 -15.22 21.66
CA LEU A 11 -15.72 -15.47 21.43
C LEU A 11 -16.21 -14.91 20.08
N SER A 12 -15.61 -13.81 19.59
CA SER A 12 -15.98 -13.21 18.31
C SER A 12 -15.29 -13.83 17.10
N LYS A 13 -14.17 -14.53 17.27
CA LYS A 13 -13.26 -14.94 16.18
C LYS A 13 -13.02 -16.43 16.10
N THR A 14 -13.53 -17.20 17.05
CA THR A 14 -13.35 -18.65 17.17
C THR A 14 -14.65 -19.28 17.67
N ASP A 15 -14.74 -20.61 17.58
CA ASP A 15 -15.86 -21.38 18.13
C ASP A 15 -15.64 -21.80 19.60
N LEU A 16 -14.64 -21.22 20.28
CA LEU A 16 -14.37 -21.50 21.70
C LEU A 16 -15.51 -20.97 22.58
N THR A 17 -15.92 -21.79 23.54
CA THR A 17 -16.89 -21.43 24.57
C THR A 17 -16.27 -20.59 25.68
N GLU A 18 -17.10 -19.89 26.45
CA GLU A 18 -16.66 -19.14 27.62
C GLU A 18 -15.97 -20.03 28.66
N GLU A 19 -16.44 -21.28 28.82
CA GLU A 19 -15.84 -22.26 29.73
C GLU A 19 -14.43 -22.66 29.27
N GLU A 20 -14.25 -22.96 27.99
CA GLU A 20 -12.92 -23.27 27.42
C GLU A 20 -11.94 -22.10 27.55
N ILE A 21 -12.41 -20.87 27.30
CA ILE A 21 -11.58 -19.66 27.45
C ILE A 21 -11.23 -19.40 28.92
N SER A 22 -12.11 -19.74 29.86
CA SER A 22 -11.86 -19.55 31.30
C SER A 22 -10.66 -20.35 31.81
N GLN A 23 -10.38 -21.50 31.16
CA GLN A 23 -9.24 -22.37 31.48
C GLN A 23 -7.91 -21.81 30.96
N LEU A 24 -7.92 -20.84 30.05
CA LEU A 24 -6.71 -20.23 29.50
C LEU A 24 -6.12 -19.20 30.47
N SER A 25 -4.80 -19.09 30.48
CA SER A 25 -4.12 -17.87 30.94
C SER A 25 -4.29 -16.73 29.92
N ASP A 26 -4.04 -15.50 30.36
CA ASP A 26 -4.08 -14.33 29.46
C ASP A 26 -3.10 -14.50 28.29
N ALA A 27 -1.90 -15.04 28.57
CA ALA A 27 -0.88 -15.30 27.56
C ALA A 27 -1.35 -16.32 26.51
N GLU A 28 -1.95 -17.44 26.92
CA GLU A 28 -2.47 -18.47 26.00
C GLU A 28 -3.60 -17.94 25.15
N ALA A 29 -4.54 -17.18 25.74
CA ALA A 29 -5.61 -16.54 25.00
C ALA A 29 -5.08 -15.57 23.93
N TRP A 30 -4.07 -14.77 24.26
CA TRP A 30 -3.38 -13.93 23.28
C TRP A 30 -2.65 -14.73 22.20
N GLN A 31 -1.99 -15.84 22.55
CA GLN A 31 -1.34 -16.71 21.56
C GLN A 31 -2.33 -17.25 20.53
N ILE A 32 -3.52 -17.68 20.97
CA ILE A 32 -4.58 -18.15 20.06
C ILE A 32 -5.05 -16.99 19.16
N ILE A 33 -5.25 -15.79 19.69
CA ILE A 33 -5.64 -14.62 18.87
C ILE A 33 -4.58 -14.31 17.80
N TYR A 34 -3.30 -14.37 18.17
CA TYR A 34 -2.22 -14.09 17.23
C TYR A 34 -2.06 -15.17 16.16
N SER A 35 -2.28 -16.44 16.49
CA SER A 35 -2.17 -17.56 15.55
C SER A 35 -3.38 -17.66 14.62
N THR A 36 -4.58 -17.31 15.11
CA THR A 36 -5.82 -17.34 14.32
C THR A 36 -6.01 -16.11 13.44
N ARG A 37 -5.27 -15.03 13.70
CA ARG A 37 -5.36 -13.82 12.89
C ARG A 37 -4.88 -14.14 11.46
N ALA A 38 -5.81 -14.12 10.51
CA ALA A 38 -5.49 -14.28 9.10
C ALA A 38 -4.32 -13.35 8.72
N LYS A 39 -3.25 -13.94 8.18
CA LYS A 39 -2.09 -13.17 7.69
C LYS A 39 -2.62 -12.24 6.61
N LYS A 40 -2.53 -10.93 6.86
CA LYS A 40 -2.92 -9.94 5.86
C LYS A 40 -2.03 -10.17 4.63
N VAL A 41 -2.65 -10.52 3.50
CA VAL A 41 -1.94 -10.57 2.22
C VAL A 41 -1.42 -9.15 1.96
N VAL A 42 -0.09 -9.01 1.96
CA VAL A 42 0.56 -7.74 1.68
C VAL A 42 0.79 -7.68 0.18
N ASP A 43 0.26 -6.64 -0.47
CA ASP A 43 0.60 -6.34 -1.85
C ASP A 43 2.07 -5.91 -1.93
N SER A 44 2.88 -6.70 -2.63
CA SER A 44 4.33 -6.51 -2.79
C SER A 44 4.70 -5.79 -4.09
N ARG A 45 3.71 -5.38 -4.89
CA ARG A 45 3.95 -4.61 -6.12
C ARG A 45 4.45 -3.20 -5.79
N LEU A 46 5.27 -2.64 -6.69
CA LEU A 46 5.72 -1.25 -6.60
C LEU A 46 4.52 -0.31 -6.66
N GLN A 47 4.49 0.69 -5.78
CA GLN A 47 3.42 1.67 -5.71
C GLN A 47 3.69 2.87 -6.59
N VAL A 48 2.68 3.25 -7.37
CA VAL A 48 2.69 4.44 -8.21
C VAL A 48 1.49 5.34 -7.91
N CYS A 49 1.71 6.64 -7.87
CA CYS A 49 0.67 7.65 -7.72
C CYS A 49 0.75 8.66 -8.86
N PHE A 50 -0.38 8.88 -9.55
CA PHE A 50 -0.49 9.87 -10.61
C PHE A 50 -1.08 11.19 -10.08
N THR A 51 -0.48 12.31 -10.45
CA THR A 51 -0.95 13.66 -10.08
C THR A 51 -0.77 14.64 -11.23
N GLY A 52 -1.68 15.62 -11.37
CA GLY A 52 -1.52 16.69 -12.35
C GLY A 52 -1.89 16.37 -13.80
N PHE A 53 -2.57 15.25 -14.03
CA PHE A 53 -3.04 14.82 -15.34
C PHE A 53 -4.53 15.09 -15.54
N GLY A 54 -4.94 15.28 -16.80
CA GLY A 54 -6.35 15.25 -17.19
C GLY A 54 -6.94 13.86 -17.02
N THR A 55 -8.28 13.74 -17.00
CA THR A 55 -8.97 12.46 -16.74
C THR A 55 -8.56 11.35 -17.69
N THR A 56 -8.53 11.62 -19.00
CA THR A 56 -8.19 10.63 -20.03
C THR A 56 -6.77 10.09 -19.86
N GLU A 57 -5.78 10.99 -19.86
CA GLU A 57 -4.37 10.61 -19.70
C GLU A 57 -4.09 9.90 -18.37
N LYS A 58 -4.73 10.35 -17.29
CA LYS A 58 -4.63 9.69 -15.99
C LYS A 58 -5.16 8.25 -16.02
N ASN A 59 -6.26 8.02 -16.73
CA ASN A 59 -6.82 6.68 -16.88
C ASN A 59 -5.87 5.78 -17.70
N GLU A 60 -5.35 6.27 -18.82
CA GLU A 60 -4.37 5.54 -19.64
C GLU A 60 -3.13 5.12 -18.83
N LEU A 61 -2.56 6.06 -18.07
CA LEU A 61 -1.41 5.78 -17.19
C LEU A 61 -1.75 4.77 -16.08
N THR A 62 -2.96 4.84 -15.54
CA THR A 62 -3.44 3.91 -14.50
C THR A 62 -3.64 2.51 -15.04
N GLU A 63 -4.18 2.38 -16.25
CA GLU A 63 -4.38 1.12 -16.95
C GLU A 63 -3.04 0.49 -17.31
N MET A 64 -2.11 1.28 -17.86
CA MET A 64 -0.74 0.84 -18.15
C MET A 64 -0.02 0.33 -16.88
N ALA A 65 -0.11 1.06 -15.78
CA ALA A 65 0.46 0.65 -14.50
C ALA A 65 -0.12 -0.69 -14.02
N SER A 66 -1.44 -0.84 -14.11
CA SER A 66 -2.13 -2.06 -13.68
C SER A 66 -1.75 -3.26 -14.56
N ALA A 67 -1.59 -3.05 -15.87
CA ALA A 67 -1.14 -4.08 -16.81
C ALA A 67 0.31 -4.51 -16.55
N ASN A 68 1.17 -3.61 -16.10
CA ASN A 68 2.59 -3.87 -15.81
C ASN A 68 2.88 -4.14 -14.32
N ASN A 69 1.89 -4.70 -13.60
CA ASN A 69 2.06 -5.18 -12.23
C ASN A 69 2.48 -4.12 -11.20
N PHE A 70 2.07 -2.86 -11.38
CA PHE A 70 2.15 -1.82 -10.35
C PHE A 70 0.89 -1.78 -9.48
N ASN A 71 1.03 -1.31 -8.25
CA ASN A 71 -0.06 -0.98 -7.35
C ASN A 71 -0.38 0.52 -7.43
N VAL A 72 -1.48 0.86 -8.11
CA VAL A 72 -1.90 2.26 -8.27
C VAL A 72 -2.57 2.76 -6.99
N VAL A 73 -1.97 3.78 -6.37
CA VAL A 73 -2.47 4.40 -5.14
C VAL A 73 -2.90 5.85 -5.36
N LYS A 74 -3.91 6.29 -4.61
CA LYS A 74 -4.53 7.62 -4.80
C LYS A 74 -3.79 8.75 -4.07
N SER A 75 -2.89 8.41 -3.15
CA SER A 75 -2.17 9.36 -2.29
C SER A 75 -0.69 8.97 -2.17
N VAL A 76 0.13 9.93 -1.74
CA VAL A 76 1.52 9.65 -1.35
C VAL A 76 1.50 8.87 -0.04
N THR A 77 1.66 7.56 -0.14
CA THR A 77 1.72 6.63 1.00
C THR A 77 3.16 6.57 1.53
N LYS A 78 3.35 5.91 2.69
CA LYS A 78 4.70 5.64 3.24
C LYS A 78 5.52 4.62 2.43
N LYS A 79 4.88 3.91 1.50
CA LYS A 79 5.48 2.87 0.66
C LYS A 79 5.47 3.28 -0.81
N LEU A 80 5.25 4.56 -1.10
CA LEU A 80 5.19 5.01 -2.48
C LEU A 80 6.58 4.92 -3.10
N ASP A 81 6.71 4.21 -4.22
CA ASP A 81 7.98 4.12 -4.95
C ASP A 81 8.09 5.28 -5.96
N PHE A 82 7.00 5.55 -6.68
CA PHE A 82 6.98 6.57 -7.74
C PHE A 82 5.82 7.55 -7.62
N LEU A 83 6.13 8.84 -7.68
CA LEU A 83 5.14 9.90 -7.96
C LEU A 83 5.30 10.33 -9.42
N VAL A 84 4.28 10.05 -10.23
CA VAL A 84 4.29 10.47 -11.64
C VAL A 84 3.51 11.78 -11.75
N GLY A 85 4.21 12.85 -12.17
CA GLY A 85 3.71 14.21 -12.21
C GLY A 85 3.42 14.69 -13.63
N GLY A 86 2.19 15.16 -13.86
CA GLY A 86 1.78 15.90 -15.06
C GLY A 86 1.84 17.41 -14.88
N VAL A 87 1.46 18.15 -15.92
CA VAL A 87 1.52 19.62 -15.98
C VAL A 87 0.82 20.32 -14.81
N ASN A 88 -0.25 19.73 -14.26
CA ASN A 88 -1.02 20.32 -13.16
C ASN A 88 -0.65 19.71 -11.78
N ALA A 89 0.55 19.17 -11.61
CA ALA A 89 0.94 18.49 -10.38
C ALA A 89 0.96 19.47 -9.20
N GLY A 90 0.01 19.30 -8.28
CA GLY A 90 -0.12 20.20 -7.13
C GLY A 90 1.04 20.09 -6.13
N PRO A 91 1.46 21.21 -5.50
CA PRO A 91 2.67 21.29 -4.68
C PRO A 91 2.66 20.33 -3.48
N LYS A 92 1.51 20.15 -2.81
CA LYS A 92 1.39 19.28 -1.63
C LYS A 92 1.83 17.83 -1.86
N LYS A 93 1.60 17.28 -3.06
CA LYS A 93 2.01 15.90 -3.37
C LYS A 93 3.51 15.84 -3.70
N LEU A 94 4.02 16.84 -4.40
CA LEU A 94 5.45 16.95 -4.74
C LEU A 94 6.30 17.11 -3.48
N GLU A 95 5.97 18.09 -2.63
CA GLU A 95 6.64 18.32 -1.34
C GLU A 95 6.63 17.05 -0.47
N LYS A 96 5.48 16.36 -0.41
CA LYS A 96 5.35 15.14 0.40
C LYS A 96 6.16 13.96 -0.17
N ALA A 97 6.29 13.88 -1.49
CA ALA A 97 7.12 12.87 -2.15
C ALA A 97 8.61 13.17 -1.92
N GLU A 98 9.03 14.42 -2.11
CA GLU A 98 10.39 14.91 -1.86
C GLU A 98 10.83 14.65 -0.42
N MET A 99 10.03 15.04 0.57
CA MET A 99 10.32 14.78 1.99
C MET A 99 10.49 13.29 2.33
N GLN A 100 9.90 12.39 1.54
CA GLN A 100 10.00 10.94 1.73
C GLN A 100 11.07 10.28 0.85
N GLY A 101 11.77 11.05 0.00
CA GLY A 101 12.71 10.52 -0.97
C GLY A 101 12.06 9.65 -2.06
N VAL A 102 10.76 9.87 -2.34
CA VAL A 102 10.03 9.19 -3.41
C VAL A 102 10.56 9.66 -4.75
N GLN A 103 10.77 8.75 -5.69
CA GLN A 103 11.22 9.09 -7.03
C GLN A 103 10.10 9.78 -7.81
N VAL A 104 10.35 11.01 -8.27
CA VAL A 104 9.40 11.78 -9.09
C VAL A 104 9.72 11.55 -10.57
N LEU A 105 8.72 11.17 -11.35
CA LEU A 105 8.86 10.85 -12.77
C LEU A 105 7.92 11.70 -13.62
N THR A 106 8.33 11.98 -14.86
CA THR A 106 7.40 12.42 -15.92
C THR A 106 6.56 11.24 -16.43
N ALA A 107 5.50 11.53 -17.20
CA ALA A 107 4.71 10.49 -17.84
C ALA A 107 5.55 9.61 -18.77
N ASP A 108 6.46 10.19 -19.55
CA ASP A 108 7.28 9.44 -20.49
C ASP A 108 8.33 8.55 -19.79
N GLN A 109 8.94 9.05 -18.72
CA GLN A 109 9.81 8.22 -17.87
C GLN A 109 9.05 7.04 -17.26
N PHE A 110 7.81 7.26 -16.82
CA PHE A 110 6.97 6.18 -16.31
C PHE A 110 6.61 5.16 -17.40
N LYS A 111 6.28 5.61 -18.62
CA LYS A 111 5.98 4.71 -19.75
C LYS A 111 7.20 3.84 -20.07
N SER A 112 8.39 4.43 -20.18
CA SER A 112 9.63 3.67 -20.38
C SER A 112 9.89 2.67 -19.25
N LEU A 113 9.70 3.08 -17.99
CA LEU A 113 9.83 2.18 -16.84
C LEU A 113 8.84 1.02 -16.92
N ALA A 114 7.58 1.29 -17.25
CA ALA A 114 6.55 0.26 -17.33
C ALA A 114 6.82 -0.75 -18.46
N GLU A 115 7.35 -0.29 -19.60
CA GLU A 115 7.61 -1.13 -20.77
C GLU A 115 8.95 -1.89 -20.70
N THR A 116 9.98 -1.27 -20.13
CA THR A 116 11.37 -1.77 -20.22
C THR A 116 11.96 -2.17 -18.86
N GLY A 117 11.39 -1.68 -17.76
CA GLY A 117 11.98 -1.80 -16.43
C GLY A 117 13.07 -0.77 -16.14
N GLU A 118 13.38 0.13 -17.07
CA GLU A 118 14.43 1.14 -16.93
C GLU A 118 13.86 2.56 -16.90
N ILE A 119 14.49 3.43 -16.11
CA ILE A 119 14.14 4.86 -16.05
C ILE A 119 15.19 5.60 -16.88
N PRO A 120 14.82 6.17 -18.04
CA PRO A 120 15.79 6.88 -18.87
C PRO A 120 16.29 8.15 -18.15
N GLU A 121 17.58 8.41 -18.26
CA GLU A 121 18.18 9.67 -17.80
C GLU A 121 17.61 10.83 -18.60
N VAL A 122 17.26 11.92 -17.92
CA VAL A 122 16.89 13.17 -18.58
C VAL A 122 18.16 13.72 -19.24
N GLN A 123 18.21 13.71 -20.57
CA GLN A 123 19.25 14.46 -21.28
C GLN A 123 19.03 15.94 -21.03
N VAL A 124 19.87 16.52 -20.17
CA VAL A 124 19.94 17.97 -19.99
C VAL A 124 20.62 18.53 -21.24
N GLY A 125 19.83 19.04 -22.16
CA GLY A 125 20.28 19.85 -23.30
C GLY A 125 20.44 21.31 -22.92
#